data_AF-A0A4Q7CL78-F1
#
_entry.id   AF-A0A4Q7CL78-F1
#
_cell.length_a   1.000
_cell.length_b   1.000
_cell.length_c   1.000
_cell.angle_alpha   90.00
_cell.angle_beta   90.00
_cell.angle_gamma   90.00
#
_symmetry.space_group_name_H-M   'P 1'
#
loop_
_entity.id
_entity.type
_entity.pdbx_description
1 polymer ?
#
loop_
_entity_poly.entity_id
_entity_poly.type
_entity_poly.pdbx_seq_one_letter_code
_entity_poly.pdbx_strand_id
1 'polypeptide(L)' 'MLIQLDQIGRMKQGKTILKKISLQIAKGDKWILYGLNGAG' A
#
# COMPACT_ATOMS: atom_id res chain seq x y z
N MET A 1 -13.32 -9.86 5.39
CA MET A 1 -12.14 -9.00 5.23
C MET A 1 -10.98 -9.88 4.78
N LEU A 2 -10.28 -9.54 3.69
CA LEU A 2 -9.14 -10.34 3.21
C LEU A 2 -7.80 -9.67 3.52
N ILE A 3 -7.69 -8.35 3.30
CA ILE A 3 -6.48 -7.57 3.57
C ILE A 3 -6.89 -6.31 4.33
N GLN A 4 -6.11 -5.97 5.34
CA GLN A 4 -6.21 -4.69 6.05
C GLN A 4 -4.80 -4.17 6.35
N LEU A 5 -4.51 -2.99 5.82
CA LEU A 5 -3.32 -2.20 6.11
C LEU A 5 -3.79 -0.95 6.84
N ASP A 6 -3.17 -0.63 7.97
CA ASP A 6 -3.46 0.59 8.72
C ASP A 6 -2.18 1.39 8.96
N GLN A 7 -2.10 2.56 8.33
CA GLN A 7 -1.00 3.52 8.41
C GLN A 7 0.40 2.89 8.23
N ILE A 8 0.51 1.87 7.37
CA ILE A 8 1.77 1.14 7.21
C ILE A 8 2.84 2.01 6.54
N GLY A 9 4.09 1.69 6.84
CA GLY A 9 5.25 2.28 6.19
C GLY A 9 6.30 1.24 5.83
N ARG A 10 7.14 1.56 4.85
CA ARG A 10 8.30 0.76 4.47
C ARG A 10 9.52 1.64 4.40
N MET A 11 10.58 1.25 5.10
CA MET A 11 11.89 1.87 4.99
C MET A 11 12.92 0.87 4.48
N LYS A 12 13.88 1.35 3.68
CA LYS A 12 15.03 0.57 3.21
C LYS A 12 16.24 1.49 3.10
N GLN A 13 17.38 1.04 3.64
CA GLN A 13 18.65 1.80 3.60
C GLN A 13 18.49 3.25 4.11
N GLY A 14 17.77 3.43 5.22
CA GLY A 14 17.49 4.74 5.81
C GLY A 14 16.49 5.62 5.04
N LYS A 15 15.99 5.16 3.88
CA LYS A 15 15.02 5.90 3.07
C LYS A 15 13.62 5.38 3.28
N THR A 16 12.66 6.28 3.40
CA THR A 16 11.23 5.95 3.41
C THR A 16 10.76 5.71 1.99
N ILE A 17 10.20 4.53 1.74
CA ILE A 17 9.68 4.09 0.44
C ILE A 17 8.14 4.21 0.43
N LEU A 18 7.49 3.65 1.45
CA LEU A 18 6.04 3.79 1.66
C LEU A 18 5.79 4.53 2.98
N LYS A 19 4.80 5.43 3.00
CA LYS A 19 4.50 6.27 4.16
C LYS A 19 2.99 6.36 4.39
N LYS A 20 2.54 5.85 5.54
CA LYS A 20 1.15 5.95 6.03
C LYS A 20 0.10 5.47 5.02
N ILE A 21 0.28 4.27 4.48
CA ILE A 21 -0.69 3.65 3.57
C ILE A 21 -1.75 2.90 4.40
N SER A 22 -3.02 3.21 4.14
CA SER A 22 -4.16 2.45 4.68
C SER A 22 -4.98 1.89 3.51
N LEU A 23 -5.29 0.60 3.55
CA LEU A 23 -6.03 -0.09 2.50
C LEU A 23 -6.82 -1.26 3.10
N GLN A 24 -8.07 -1.42 2.70
CA GLN A 24 -8.88 -2.58 3.03
C GLN A 24 -9.37 -3.24 1.74
N ILE A 25 -9.20 -4.56 1.63
CA ILE A 25 -9.69 -5.34 0.49
C ILE A 25 -10.60 -6.44 1.02
N ALA A 26 -11.81 -6.50 0.46
CA ALA A 26 -12.81 -7.51 0.74
C ALA A 26 -12.92 -8.56 -0.37
N LYS A 27 -13.64 -9.65 -0.07
CA LYS A 27 -13.88 -10.72 -1.06
C LYS A 27 -14.79 -10.18 -2.16
N GLY A 28 -14.34 -10.25 -3.40
CA GLY A 28 -15.12 -9.84 -4.58
C GLY A 28 -14.79 -8.43 -5.11
N ASP A 29 -13.97 -7.67 -4.39
CA ASP A 29 -13.44 -6.39 -4.88
C ASP A 29 -12.56 -6.60 -6.12
N LYS A 30 -12.59 -5.63 -7.04
CA LYS A 30 -11.65 -5.55 -8.17
C LYS A 30 -10.96 -4.20 -8.08
N TRP A 31 -9.66 -4.22 -7.81
CA TRP A 31 -8.86 -3.01 -7.60
C TRP A 31 -7.88 -2.80 -8.74
N ILE A 32 -7.68 -1.54 -9.10
CA ILE A 32 -6.53 -1.11 -9.86
C ILE A 32 -5.58 -0.40 -8.89
N LEU A 33 -4.32 -0.83 -8.88
CA LEU A 33 -3.23 -0.08 -8.27
C LEU A 33 -2.51 0.67 -9.40
N TYR A 34 -2.60 2.00 -9.38
CA TYR A 34 -2.07 2.85 -10.43
C TYR A 34 -1.00 3.80 -9.89
N GLY A 35 0.06 3.97 -10.65
CA GLY A 35 1.13 4.92 -10.37
C GLY A 35 2.17 4.92 -11.48
N LEU A 36 2.95 6.00 -11.56
CA LEU A 36 4.12 6.06 -12.43
C LEU A 36 5.23 5.12 -11.93
N ASN A 37 6.21 4.83 -12.79
CA ASN A 37 7.39 4.05 -12.39
C ASN A 37 8.07 4.68 -11.17
N GLY A 38 8.22 3.89 -10.10
CA GLY A 38 8.82 4.31 -8.84
C GLY A 38 7.88 4.99 -7.84
N ALA A 39 6.56 5.03 -8.08
CA ALA A 39 5.60 5.66 -7.18
C ALA A 39 5.39 4.94 -5.83
N GLY A 40 5.82 3.69 -5.71
CA GLY A 40 5.72 2.87 -4.51
C GLY A 40 6.70 1.71 -4.53
#